data_AF-A0A6B2DTY9-F1
#
_entry.id   AF-A0A6B2DTY9-F1
#
_cell.length_a   1.000
_cell.length_b   1.000
_cell.length_c   1.000
_cell.angle_alpha   90.00
_cell.angle_beta   90.00
_cell.angle_gamma   90.00
#
_symmetry.space_group_name_H-M   'P 1'
#
loop_
_entity.id
_entity.type
_entity.pdbx_description
1 polymer ?
#
loop_
_entity_poly.entity_id
_entity_poly.type
_entity_poly.pdbx_seq_one_letter_code
_entity_poly.pdbx_strand_id
1 'polypeptide(L)'
;MGNLVLLDAPSNLGLRPPAEGAVPGCYKTPGVLRDLGILGRLGASDGGVVTPGRYVGTWQPGDGVRNAAAIASYTRALAARI
;
A
#
# COMPACT_ATOMS: atom_id res chain seq x y z
N MET A 1 -4.49 -18.58 -21.84
CA MET A 1 -4.55 -17.18 -21.39
C MET A 1 -4.45 -17.18 -19.88
N GLY A 2 -3.44 -16.54 -19.29
CA GLY A 2 -3.31 -16.49 -17.83
C GLY A 2 -4.40 -15.60 -17.23
N ASN A 3 -4.99 -16.02 -16.10
CA ASN A 3 -5.95 -15.20 -15.37
C ASN A 3 -5.19 -14.14 -14.56
N LEU A 4 -4.78 -13.04 -15.22
CA LEU A 4 -4.10 -11.94 -14.55
C LEU A 4 -5.13 -11.12 -13.77
N VAL A 5 -4.89 -10.92 -12.48
CA VAL A 5 -5.72 -10.10 -11.59
C VAL A 5 -4.88 -8.92 -11.10
N LEU A 6 -5.37 -7.71 -11.27
CA LEU A 6 -4.74 -6.50 -10.75
C LEU A 6 -5.30 -6.19 -9.36
N LEU A 7 -4.46 -6.28 -8.33
CA LEU A 7 -4.81 -5.94 -6.95
C LEU A 7 -4.01 -4.73 -6.48
N ASP A 8 -4.69 -3.70 -6.00
CA ASP A 8 -4.04 -2.51 -5.47
C ASP A 8 -3.59 -2.72 -4.01
N ALA A 9 -2.32 -2.41 -3.74
CA ALA A 9 -1.75 -2.43 -2.39
C ALA A 9 -1.12 -1.07 -2.00
N PRO A 10 -1.91 0.02 -1.87
CA PRO A 10 -1.41 1.38 -1.71
C PRO A 10 -0.93 1.62 -0.26
N SER A 11 0.37 1.44 0.05
CA SER A 11 0.87 1.59 1.44
C SER A 11 2.09 2.50 1.58
N ASN A 12 2.14 3.22 2.71
CA ASN A 12 3.31 3.98 3.17
C ASN A 12 3.95 3.39 4.43
N LEU A 13 3.39 2.31 4.99
CA LEU A 13 3.62 1.94 6.39
C LEU A 13 5.09 1.64 6.73
N GLY A 14 5.83 1.08 5.78
CA GLY A 14 7.26 0.76 5.94
C GLY A 14 8.22 1.90 5.62
N LEU A 15 7.73 3.10 5.30
CA LEU A 15 8.56 4.21 4.83
C LEU A 15 8.90 5.19 5.96
N ARG A 16 9.99 5.93 5.74
CA ARG A 16 10.37 7.08 6.57
C ARG A 16 9.65 8.33 6.05
N PRO A 17 9.17 9.25 6.93
CA PRO A 17 8.70 10.56 6.50
C PRO A 17 9.79 11.27 5.68
N PRO A 18 9.45 11.90 4.54
CA PRO A 18 10.42 12.66 3.77
C PRO A 18 10.85 13.96 4.46
N ALA A 19 10.00 14.49 5.34
CA ALA A 19 10.23 15.65 6.19
C ALA A 19 9.39 15.52 7.48
N GLU A 20 9.66 16.38 8.47
CA GLU A 20 8.82 16.46 9.68
C GLU A 20 7.37 16.80 9.32
N GLY A 21 6.41 16.10 9.93
CA GLY A 21 4.99 16.26 9.64
C GLY A 21 4.51 15.73 8.27
N ALA A 22 5.42 15.32 7.38
CA ALA A 22 5.06 14.87 6.04
C ALA A 22 4.70 13.38 5.99
N VAL A 23 3.75 13.03 5.11
CA VAL A 23 3.37 11.65 4.80
C VAL A 23 4.01 11.22 3.47
N PRO A 24 4.59 10.02 3.37
CA PRO A 24 5.11 9.50 2.10
C PRO A 24 4.03 9.44 1.00
N GLY A 25 4.46 9.48 -0.27
CA GLY A 25 3.55 9.51 -1.42
C GLY A 25 3.27 8.16 -2.07
N CYS A 26 3.97 7.09 -1.68
CA CYS A 26 3.95 5.80 -2.40
C CYS A 26 2.56 5.15 -2.48
N TYR A 27 1.69 5.39 -1.50
CA TYR A 27 0.30 4.93 -1.56
C TYR A 27 -0.50 5.47 -2.76
N LYS A 28 -0.04 6.53 -3.43
CA LYS A 28 -0.72 7.12 -4.59
C LYS A 28 -0.47 6.34 -5.90
N THR A 29 0.59 5.53 -5.96
CA THR A 29 1.00 4.85 -7.20
C THR A 29 -0.11 3.98 -7.82
N PRO A 30 -0.86 3.15 -7.07
CA PRO A 30 -1.94 2.37 -7.67
C PRO A 30 -3.02 3.23 -8.35
N GLY A 31 -3.42 4.34 -7.71
CA GLY A 31 -4.37 5.28 -8.31
C GLY A 31 -3.86 5.89 -9.61
N VAL A 32 -2.61 6.37 -9.62
CA VAL A 32 -1.99 6.93 -10.84
C VAL A 32 -1.89 5.88 -11.95
N LEU A 33 -1.54 4.63 -11.63
CA LEU A 33 -1.50 3.56 -12.64
C LEU A 33 -2.90 3.25 -13.21
N ARG A 34 -3.94 3.30 -12.38
CA ARG A 34 -5.33 3.16 -12.83
C ARG A 34 -5.75 4.31 -13.74
N ASP A 35 -5.44 5.56 -13.38
CA ASP A 35 -5.70 6.73 -14.22
C ASP A 35 -5.00 6.63 -15.59
N LEU A 36 -3.82 5.98 -15.62
CA LEU A 36 -3.08 5.68 -16.85
C LEU A 36 -3.58 4.43 -17.60
N GLY A 37 -4.66 3.79 -17.14
CA GLY A 37 -5.31 2.68 -17.83
C GLY A 37 -4.61 1.32 -17.70
N ILE A 38 -3.82 1.10 -16.64
CA ILE A 38 -3.03 -0.14 -16.48
C ILE A 38 -3.87 -1.43 -16.56
N LEU A 39 -5.10 -1.42 -16.02
CA LEU A 39 -5.99 -2.58 -16.01
C LEU A 39 -6.27 -3.09 -17.43
N GLY A 40 -6.69 -2.18 -18.32
CA GLY A 40 -6.98 -2.49 -19.72
C GLY A 40 -5.72 -2.81 -20.52
N ARG A 41 -4.62 -2.10 -20.27
CA ARG A 41 -3.32 -2.35 -20.94
C ARG A 41 -2.76 -3.75 -20.64
N LEU A 42 -3.04 -4.28 -19.45
CA LEU A 42 -2.65 -5.63 -19.04
C LEU A 42 -3.67 -6.70 -19.45
N GLY A 43 -4.88 -6.32 -19.88
CA GLY A 43 -5.98 -7.26 -20.08
C GLY A 43 -6.34 -8.06 -18.81
N ALA A 44 -6.18 -7.44 -17.64
CA ALA A 44 -6.36 -8.09 -16.34
C ALA A 44 -7.80 -7.94 -15.83
N SER A 45 -8.21 -8.84 -14.93
CA SER A 45 -9.42 -8.68 -14.13
C SER A 45 -9.15 -7.76 -12.92
N ASP A 46 -10.16 -7.01 -12.49
CA ASP A 46 -10.00 -6.12 -11.34
C ASP A 46 -10.12 -6.90 -10.01
N GLY A 47 -9.04 -6.90 -9.23
CA GLY A 47 -8.99 -7.46 -7.89
C GLY A 47 -9.36 -6.46 -6.79
N GLY A 48 -9.63 -5.20 -7.14
CA GLY A 48 -9.94 -4.14 -6.19
C GLY A 48 -8.72 -3.68 -5.39
N VAL A 49 -8.95 -3.27 -4.14
CA VAL A 49 -7.94 -2.65 -3.28
C VAL A 49 -7.88 -3.31 -1.91
N VAL A 50 -6.66 -3.49 -1.39
CA VAL A 50 -6.43 -3.79 0.02
C VAL A 50 -5.99 -2.50 0.71
N THR A 51 -6.88 -1.91 1.49
CA THR A 51 -6.64 -0.65 2.19
C THR A 51 -5.68 -0.86 3.38
N PRO A 52 -4.56 -0.13 3.47
CA PRO A 52 -3.67 -0.22 4.62
C PRO A 52 -4.27 0.48 5.86
N GLY A 53 -3.65 0.21 7.01
CA GLY A 53 -3.86 1.05 8.19
C GLY A 53 -3.34 2.49 8.00
N ARG A 54 -3.68 3.37 8.94
CA ARG A 54 -3.20 4.75 8.95
C ARG A 54 -1.68 4.80 9.14
N TYR A 55 -0.99 5.55 8.30
CA TYR A 55 0.42 5.88 8.50
C TYR A 55 0.60 6.85 9.67
N VAL A 56 1.49 6.51 10.61
CA VAL A 56 1.88 7.37 11.71
C VAL A 56 3.35 7.76 11.52
N GLY A 57 3.61 9.05 11.34
CA GLY A 57 4.95 9.59 11.12
C GLY A 57 5.73 9.84 12.41
N THR A 58 5.03 10.11 13.51
CA THR A 58 5.62 10.31 14.84
C THR A 58 6.28 9.03 15.32
N TRP A 59 7.52 9.14 15.80
CA TRP A 59 8.31 8.03 16.34
C TRP A 59 9.44 8.60 17.19
N GLN A 60 9.73 7.96 18.31
CA GLN A 60 10.87 8.26 19.16
C GLN A 60 11.64 6.99 19.54
N PRO A 61 12.91 7.11 19.96
CA PRO A 61 13.65 5.98 20.51
C PRO A 61 12.86 5.29 21.63
N GLY A 62 12.72 3.97 21.54
CA GLY A 62 11.91 3.17 22.48
C GLY A 62 10.56 2.71 21.92
N ASP A 63 10.02 3.37 20.90
CA ASP A 63 8.73 2.98 20.27
C ASP A 63 8.83 1.68 19.45
N GLY A 64 10.03 1.14 19.26
CA GLY A 64 10.28 -0.04 18.43
C GLY A 64 10.19 0.29 16.94
N VAL A 65 9.64 -0.62 16.14
CA VAL A 65 9.49 -0.42 14.68
C VAL A 65 8.27 0.45 14.41
N ARG A 66 8.46 1.58 13.71
CA ARG A 66 7.36 2.47 13.29
C ARG A 66 6.30 1.69 12.50
N ASN A 67 5.02 1.93 12.81
CA ASN A 67 3.86 1.29 12.16
C ASN A 67 3.82 -0.26 12.24
N ALA A 68 4.58 -0.90 13.14
CA ALA A 68 4.70 -2.37 13.17
C ALA A 68 3.36 -3.12 13.20
N ALA A 69 2.43 -2.72 14.06
CA ALA A 69 1.11 -3.34 14.16
C ALA A 69 0.29 -3.19 12.88
N ALA A 70 0.35 -2.00 12.25
CA ALA A 70 -0.33 -1.73 10.99
C ALA A 70 0.28 -2.54 9.84
N ILE A 71 1.61 -2.68 9.79
CA ILE A 71 2.31 -3.54 8.82
C ILE A 71 1.85 -4.99 9.00
N ALA A 72 1.91 -5.52 10.22
CA ALA A 72 1.55 -6.91 10.49
C ALA A 72 0.09 -7.23 10.13
N SER A 73 -0.83 -6.31 10.46
CA SER A 73 -2.24 -6.45 10.07
C SER A 73 -2.41 -6.40 8.55
N TYR A 74 -1.78 -5.42 7.90
CA TYR A 74 -1.88 -5.23 6.47
C TYR A 74 -1.31 -6.39 5.67
N THR A 75 -0.15 -6.93 6.08
CA THR A 75 0.45 -8.10 5.44
C THR A 75 -0.48 -9.31 5.48
N ARG A 76 -1.16 -9.57 6.60
CA ARG A 76 -2.15 -10.66 6.68
C ARG A 76 -3.37 -10.39 5.81
N ALA A 77 -3.89 -9.16 5.80
CA ALA A 77 -5.02 -8.78 4.96
C ALA A 77 -4.69 -8.91 3.46
N LEU A 78 -3.49 -8.52 3.06
CA LEU A 78 -2.99 -8.67 1.69
C LEU A 78 -2.81 -10.14 1.33
N ALA A 79 -2.20 -10.93 2.21
CA ALA A 79 -2.01 -12.37 1.99
C ALA A 79 -3.35 -13.12 1.83
N ALA A 80 -4.41 -12.72 2.55
CA ALA A 80 -5.74 -13.32 2.40
C ALA A 80 -6.41 -13.05 1.04
N ARG A 81 -5.81 -12.23 0.18
CA ARG A 81 -6.31 -11.86 -1.15
C ARG A 81 -5.55 -12.53 -2.29
N ILE A 82 -4.47 -13.25 -1.99
CA ILE A 82 -3.58 -13.95 -2.93
C ILE A 82 -3.82 -15.46 -2.78
#